data_AF-A0A2E5C5D3-F1
#
_entry.id   AF-A0A2E5C5D3-F1
#
_cell.length_a   1.000
_cell.length_b   1.000
_cell.length_c   1.000
_cell.angle_alpha   90.00
_cell.angle_beta   90.00
_cell.angle_gamma   90.00
#
_symmetry.space_group_name_H-M   'P 1'
#
loop_
_entity.id
_entity.type
_entity.pdbx_description
1 polymer ?
#
loop_
_entity_poly.entity_id
_entity_poly.type
_entity_poly.pdbx_seq_one_letter_code
_entity_poly.pdbx_strand_id
1 'polypeptide(L)'
;MSNMDEEAAWRQHFPTYHFEDRDIALEEYRSTSKTLEAEERLFLNAANISIVIGAAFGSLALGKLKEVTSALSPQVPEQGTLTIIILVAMVAGVLFLRHFANRQKAIVFAARKVIVLRRMLGMSYGRLQLVLPNWRIEGADEPFAIRLFPGWSTYVAFPCYAIAGISSVVVFFVSAVLLDALVTEAALNGTLYALPLAVSVAAGWFIYQCWLYRKSLLDTHERTSFLVARGVARFLRLSIDERAEYVIYRANLATHELHRLGVNLSRLKSMAVQIEDKEYFSHGGWSVRGLARMILSILHLGPRSGGSTITQQLVRTLFIYDQHKLIRRKIVEILLAIWVSSVISKERQLEMYLAAVRFEYGAFGVVAACKYFFGDIKKEISNPEAFFLIERLSNVRSRLLGPKVLQTLRRAVSDGVLSEEDIVEIVDLYRQMVKRKVIQDDSNSELSMLEEAWPTAQPSHPADAKKPRG
;
A
#
# COMPACT_ATOMS: atom_id res chain seq x y z
N MET A 1 26.96 -9.71 -13.78
CA MET A 1 26.57 -10.84 -12.94
C MET A 1 26.97 -12.10 -13.66
N SER A 2 27.73 -12.97 -13.02
CA SER A 2 28.08 -14.27 -13.59
C SER A 2 26.87 -15.20 -13.52
N ASN A 3 26.80 -16.25 -14.36
CA ASN A 3 25.72 -17.25 -14.29
C ASN A 3 25.55 -17.88 -12.90
N MET A 4 26.60 -17.90 -12.06
CA MET A 4 26.50 -18.38 -10.67
C MET A 4 25.71 -17.43 -9.75
N ASP A 5 25.64 -16.13 -10.06
CA ASP A 5 24.90 -15.16 -9.23
C ASP A 5 23.39 -15.27 -9.44
N GLU A 6 22.94 -15.64 -10.65
CA GLU A 6 21.51 -15.88 -10.93
C GLU A 6 21.02 -17.19 -10.31
N GLU A 7 21.87 -18.22 -10.30
CA GLU A 7 21.57 -19.52 -9.69
C GLU A 7 21.49 -19.45 -8.15
N ALA A 8 22.10 -18.44 -7.52
CA ALA A 8 21.99 -18.18 -6.09
C ALA A 8 20.82 -17.24 -5.72
N ALA A 9 20.32 -16.43 -6.65
CA ALA A 9 19.33 -15.39 -6.37
C ALA A 9 17.96 -15.96 -5.92
N TRP A 10 17.54 -17.12 -6.43
CA TRP A 10 16.28 -17.73 -6.01
C TRP A 10 16.36 -18.37 -4.62
N ARG A 11 17.54 -18.84 -4.18
CA ARG A 11 17.75 -19.43 -2.83
C ARG A 11 17.46 -18.42 -1.73
N GLN A 12 17.75 -17.14 -1.97
CA GLN A 12 17.41 -16.04 -1.06
C GLN A 12 15.89 -15.86 -0.90
N HIS A 13 15.09 -16.21 -1.91
CA HIS A 13 13.64 -16.08 -1.89
C HIS A 13 12.92 -17.32 -1.34
N PHE A 14 13.55 -18.50 -1.40
CA PHE A 14 12.96 -19.78 -1.00
C PHE A 14 13.95 -20.56 -0.12
N PRO A 15 14.14 -20.18 1.15
CA PRO A 15 15.21 -20.71 2.00
C PRO A 15 15.07 -22.20 2.34
N THR A 16 13.86 -22.75 2.21
CA THR A 16 13.55 -24.18 2.47
C THR A 16 13.50 -25.01 1.19
N TYR A 17 13.74 -24.42 0.01
CA TYR A 17 13.72 -25.13 -1.26
C TYR A 17 15.15 -25.48 -1.68
N HIS A 18 15.39 -26.75 -1.96
CA HIS A 18 16.63 -27.24 -2.51
C HIS A 18 16.40 -27.64 -3.96
N PHE A 19 17.30 -27.24 -4.85
CA PHE A 19 17.15 -27.52 -6.29
C PHE A 19 17.21 -29.02 -6.61
N GLU A 20 17.80 -29.80 -5.71
CA GLU A 20 17.85 -31.26 -5.76
C GLU A 20 16.43 -31.87 -5.66
N ASP A 21 15.49 -31.20 -4.97
CA ASP A 21 14.08 -31.62 -4.85
C ASP A 21 13.19 -31.05 -5.97
N ARG A 22 13.72 -31.00 -7.20
CA ARG A 22 13.04 -30.39 -8.36
C ARG A 22 11.74 -31.10 -8.71
N ASP A 23 11.65 -32.40 -8.49
CA ASP A 23 10.53 -33.23 -8.94
C ASP A 23 9.20 -32.79 -8.32
N ILE A 24 9.20 -32.44 -7.03
CA ILE A 24 8.01 -31.95 -6.33
C ILE A 24 7.57 -30.60 -6.91
N ALA A 25 8.49 -29.66 -7.07
CA ALA A 25 8.19 -28.34 -7.61
C ALA A 25 7.70 -28.42 -9.07
N LEU A 26 8.23 -29.37 -9.85
CA LEU A 26 7.87 -29.60 -11.24
C LEU A 26 6.48 -30.23 -11.38
N GLU A 27 6.13 -31.19 -10.53
CA GLU A 27 4.80 -31.78 -10.52
C GLU A 27 3.74 -30.79 -10.02
N GLU A 28 4.06 -30.02 -8.98
CA GLU A 28 3.20 -28.95 -8.48
C GLU A 28 2.99 -27.86 -9.55
N TYR A 29 4.04 -27.52 -10.30
CA TYR A 29 3.97 -26.59 -11.43
C TYR A 29 3.05 -27.11 -12.53
N ARG A 30 3.18 -28.38 -12.93
CA ARG A 30 2.30 -29.01 -13.92
C ARG A 30 0.84 -29.01 -13.46
N SER A 31 0.58 -29.43 -12.23
CA SER A 31 -0.76 -29.48 -11.63
C SER A 31 -1.41 -28.08 -11.57
N THR A 32 -0.64 -27.09 -11.10
CA THR A 32 -1.12 -25.70 -11.01
C THR A 32 -1.36 -25.10 -12.40
N SER A 33 -0.51 -25.38 -13.38
CA SER A 33 -0.68 -24.89 -14.75
C SER A 33 -1.95 -25.45 -15.40
N LYS A 34 -2.21 -26.76 -15.24
CA LYS A 34 -3.48 -27.38 -15.69
C LYS A 34 -4.69 -26.76 -15.00
N THR A 35 -4.59 -26.50 -13.71
CA THR A 35 -5.67 -25.85 -12.93
C THR A 35 -5.94 -24.43 -13.44
N LEU A 36 -4.90 -23.65 -13.71
CA LEU A 36 -5.01 -22.31 -14.28
C LEU A 36 -5.74 -22.35 -15.64
N GLU A 37 -5.29 -23.21 -16.56
CA GLU A 37 -5.93 -23.37 -17.87
C GLU A 37 -7.41 -23.77 -17.76
N ALA A 38 -7.74 -24.67 -16.82
CA ALA A 38 -9.11 -25.08 -16.56
C ALA A 38 -9.97 -23.91 -16.05
N GLU A 39 -9.48 -23.13 -15.09
CA GLU A 39 -10.20 -21.97 -14.56
C GLU A 39 -10.39 -20.87 -15.61
N GLU A 40 -9.39 -20.60 -16.46
CA GLU A 40 -9.51 -19.65 -17.57
C GLU A 40 -10.59 -20.07 -18.58
N ARG A 41 -10.60 -21.35 -18.98
CA ARG A 41 -11.63 -21.89 -19.88
C ARG A 41 -13.02 -21.83 -19.25
N LEU A 42 -13.16 -22.20 -17.98
CA LEU A 42 -14.42 -22.12 -17.25
C LEU A 42 -14.94 -20.68 -17.17
N PHE A 43 -14.06 -19.71 -16.92
CA PHE A 43 -14.42 -18.30 -16.86
C PHE A 43 -14.96 -17.78 -18.20
N LEU A 44 -14.27 -18.08 -19.31
CA LEU A 44 -14.71 -17.67 -20.65
C LEU A 44 -16.03 -18.32 -21.04
N ASN A 45 -16.16 -19.64 -20.82
CA ASN A 45 -17.39 -20.36 -21.13
C ASN A 45 -18.57 -19.86 -20.28
N ALA A 46 -18.36 -19.65 -18.98
CA ALA A 46 -19.38 -19.10 -18.10
C ALA A 46 -19.82 -17.70 -18.54
N ALA A 47 -18.87 -16.85 -18.97
CA ALA A 47 -19.17 -15.49 -19.44
C ALA A 47 -20.07 -15.53 -20.69
N ASN A 48 -19.73 -16.37 -21.67
CA ASN A 48 -20.54 -16.55 -22.87
C ASN A 48 -21.93 -17.09 -22.56
N ILE A 49 -22.05 -18.09 -21.68
CA ILE A 49 -23.34 -18.65 -21.24
C ILE A 49 -24.18 -17.57 -20.53
N SER A 50 -23.54 -16.75 -19.70
CA SER A 50 -24.23 -15.67 -18.97
C SER A 50 -24.81 -14.61 -19.90
N ILE A 51 -24.16 -14.33 -21.04
CA ILE A 51 -24.69 -13.44 -22.09
C ILE A 51 -25.92 -14.07 -22.73
N VAL A 52 -25.86 -15.35 -23.10
CA VAL A 52 -26.98 -16.06 -23.73
C VAL A 52 -28.19 -16.11 -22.80
N ILE A 53 -27.96 -16.50 -21.55
CA ILE A 53 -28.99 -16.54 -20.49
C ILE A 53 -29.57 -15.13 -20.31
N GLY A 54 -28.71 -14.12 -20.20
CA GLY A 54 -29.15 -12.75 -19.99
C GLY A 54 -29.95 -12.18 -21.18
N ALA A 55 -29.57 -12.48 -22.42
CA ALA A 55 -30.33 -12.11 -23.62
C ALA A 55 -31.70 -12.79 -23.65
N ALA A 56 -31.76 -14.08 -23.30
CA ALA A 56 -33.02 -14.83 -23.21
C ALA A 56 -33.95 -14.25 -22.12
N PHE A 57 -33.44 -13.99 -20.92
CA PHE A 57 -34.22 -13.37 -19.85
C PHE A 57 -34.65 -11.94 -20.18
N GLY A 58 -33.80 -11.15 -20.83
CA GLY A 58 -34.17 -9.81 -21.30
C GLY A 58 -35.33 -9.88 -22.29
N SER A 59 -35.24 -10.75 -23.30
CA SER A 59 -36.31 -10.96 -24.28
C SER A 59 -37.60 -11.47 -23.63
N LEU A 60 -37.50 -12.37 -22.65
CA LEU A 60 -38.65 -12.93 -21.94
C LEU A 60 -39.34 -11.87 -21.06
N ALA A 61 -38.55 -11.08 -20.33
CA ALA A 61 -39.05 -9.98 -19.50
C ALA A 61 -39.71 -8.87 -20.31
N LEU A 62 -39.31 -8.66 -21.57
CA LEU A 62 -39.94 -7.70 -22.48
C LEU A 62 -41.22 -8.24 -23.13
N GLY A 63 -41.20 -9.49 -23.62
CA GLY A 63 -42.29 -10.04 -24.42
C GLY A 63 -43.42 -10.69 -23.63
N LYS A 64 -43.13 -11.25 -22.44
CA LYS A 64 -44.07 -12.09 -21.68
C LYS A 64 -44.36 -11.59 -20.28
N LEU A 65 -44.00 -10.35 -19.93
CA LEU A 65 -44.24 -9.80 -18.60
C LEU A 65 -45.72 -9.90 -18.20
N LYS A 66 -46.63 -9.55 -19.12
CA LYS A 66 -48.08 -9.63 -18.89
C LYS A 66 -48.56 -11.06 -18.65
N GLU A 67 -48.03 -12.04 -19.37
CA GLU A 67 -48.35 -13.46 -19.15
C GLU A 67 -47.91 -13.92 -17.76
N VAL A 68 -46.67 -13.58 -17.36
CA VAL A 68 -46.11 -13.94 -16.05
C VAL A 68 -46.88 -13.28 -14.90
N THR A 69 -47.19 -11.99 -15.03
CA THR A 69 -47.98 -11.25 -14.04
C THR A 69 -49.40 -11.80 -13.93
N SER A 70 -50.04 -12.14 -15.05
CA SER A 70 -51.39 -12.72 -15.06
C SER A 70 -51.45 -14.11 -14.40
N ALA A 71 -50.41 -14.93 -14.57
CA ALA A 71 -50.35 -16.26 -13.95
C ALA A 71 -50.21 -16.20 -12.41
N LEU A 72 -49.59 -15.15 -11.88
CA LEU A 72 -49.36 -14.96 -10.44
C LEU A 72 -50.43 -14.07 -9.77
N SER A 73 -51.22 -13.36 -10.58
CA SER A 73 -52.33 -12.50 -10.14
C SER A 73 -53.36 -13.15 -9.19
N PRO A 74 -53.65 -14.47 -9.22
CA PRO A 74 -54.61 -15.06 -8.30
C PRO A 74 -54.14 -15.10 -6.84
N GLN A 75 -52.83 -14.97 -6.59
CA GLN A 75 -52.22 -15.15 -5.26
C GLN A 75 -51.53 -13.88 -4.75
N VAL A 76 -51.06 -13.00 -5.64
CA VAL A 76 -50.29 -11.79 -5.28
C VAL A 76 -50.78 -10.61 -6.14
N PRO A 77 -50.96 -9.40 -5.56
CA PRO A 77 -51.25 -8.20 -6.34
C PRO A 77 -50.22 -7.99 -7.46
N GLU A 78 -50.65 -7.40 -8.58
CA GLU A 78 -49.79 -7.13 -9.75
C GLU A 78 -48.51 -6.37 -9.37
N GLN A 79 -48.63 -5.32 -8.55
CA GLN A 79 -47.49 -4.56 -8.03
C GLN A 79 -46.52 -5.42 -7.19
N GLY A 80 -47.07 -6.35 -6.40
CA GLY A 80 -46.29 -7.30 -5.60
C GLY A 80 -45.51 -8.26 -6.47
N THR A 81 -46.12 -8.76 -7.55
CA THR A 81 -45.47 -9.64 -8.53
C THR A 81 -44.30 -8.95 -9.23
N LEU A 82 -44.49 -7.70 -9.70
CA LEU A 82 -43.42 -6.91 -10.33
C LEU A 82 -42.27 -6.64 -9.35
N THR A 83 -42.57 -6.34 -8.09
CA THR A 83 -41.57 -6.14 -7.05
C THR A 83 -40.76 -7.41 -6.78
N ILE A 84 -41.40 -8.58 -6.74
CA ILE A 84 -40.72 -9.87 -6.59
C ILE A 84 -39.80 -10.13 -7.79
N ILE A 85 -40.26 -9.88 -9.01
CA ILE A 85 -39.45 -10.04 -10.23
C ILE A 85 -38.19 -9.15 -10.17
N ILE A 86 -38.33 -7.88 -9.77
CA ILE A 86 -37.20 -6.97 -9.57
C ILE A 86 -36.22 -7.55 -8.53
N LEU A 87 -36.72 -7.98 -7.38
CA LEU A 87 -35.88 -8.53 -6.32
C LEU A 87 -35.13 -9.78 -6.78
N VAL A 88 -35.80 -10.72 -7.46
CA VAL A 88 -35.18 -11.93 -8.01
C VAL A 88 -34.11 -11.57 -9.03
N ALA A 89 -34.38 -10.63 -9.93
CA ALA A 89 -33.40 -10.16 -10.92
C ALA A 89 -32.18 -9.49 -10.25
N MET A 90 -32.41 -8.71 -9.19
CA MET A 90 -31.35 -8.07 -8.42
C MET A 90 -30.48 -9.10 -7.68
N VAL A 91 -31.11 -10.06 -7.00
CA VAL A 91 -30.42 -11.15 -6.28
C VAL A 91 -29.60 -12.01 -7.25
N ALA A 92 -30.20 -12.41 -8.38
CA ALA A 92 -29.51 -13.18 -9.41
C ALA A 92 -28.27 -12.43 -9.94
N GLY A 93 -28.41 -11.14 -10.29
CA GLY A 93 -27.30 -10.30 -10.74
C GLY A 93 -26.15 -10.25 -9.73
N VAL A 94 -26.46 -10.08 -8.43
CA VAL A 94 -25.48 -10.10 -7.35
C VAL A 94 -24.76 -11.45 -7.23
N LEU A 95 -25.51 -12.56 -7.29
CA LEU A 95 -24.95 -13.91 -7.19
C LEU A 95 -24.02 -14.22 -8.37
N PHE A 96 -24.43 -13.90 -9.60
CA PHE A 96 -23.61 -14.09 -10.79
C PHE A 96 -22.34 -13.25 -10.71
N LEU A 97 -22.42 -11.96 -10.38
CA LEU A 97 -21.23 -11.11 -10.26
C LEU A 97 -20.24 -11.61 -9.21
N ARG A 98 -20.74 -12.09 -8.06
CA ARG A 98 -19.89 -12.70 -7.03
C ARG A 98 -19.23 -13.98 -7.53
N HIS A 99 -19.95 -14.82 -8.27
CA HIS A 99 -19.40 -16.02 -8.89
C HIS A 99 -18.22 -15.68 -9.82
N PHE A 100 -18.40 -14.72 -10.74
CA PHE A 100 -17.32 -14.30 -11.65
C PHE A 100 -16.15 -13.66 -10.92
N ALA A 101 -16.41 -12.86 -9.88
CA ALA A 101 -15.33 -12.29 -9.07
C ALA A 101 -14.52 -13.39 -8.35
N ASN A 102 -15.17 -14.43 -7.84
CA ASN A 102 -14.48 -15.56 -7.21
C ASN A 102 -13.68 -16.38 -8.22
N ARG A 103 -14.20 -16.59 -9.43
CA ARG A 103 -13.45 -17.26 -10.52
C ARG A 103 -12.22 -16.46 -10.94
N GLN A 104 -12.36 -15.14 -11.09
CA GLN A 104 -11.22 -14.28 -11.38
C GLN A 104 -10.14 -14.35 -10.30
N LYS A 105 -10.52 -14.44 -9.01
CA LYS A 105 -9.56 -14.68 -7.92
C LYS A 105 -8.84 -16.00 -8.07
N ALA A 106 -9.57 -17.08 -8.37
CA ALA A 106 -8.99 -18.40 -8.56
C ALA A 106 -7.93 -18.40 -9.68
N ILE A 107 -8.26 -17.78 -10.82
CA ILE A 107 -7.32 -17.57 -11.94
C ILE A 107 -6.07 -16.83 -11.46
N VAL A 108 -6.23 -15.69 -10.79
CA VAL A 108 -5.09 -14.87 -10.37
C VAL A 108 -4.24 -15.58 -9.31
N PHE A 109 -4.83 -16.31 -8.36
CA PHE A 109 -4.08 -17.08 -7.38
C PHE A 109 -3.31 -18.24 -8.01
N ALA A 110 -3.93 -18.96 -8.94
CA ALA A 110 -3.26 -20.00 -9.71
C ALA A 110 -2.10 -19.40 -10.52
N ALA A 111 -2.32 -18.27 -11.22
CA ALA A 111 -1.27 -17.58 -11.98
C ALA A 111 -0.11 -17.10 -11.08
N ARG A 112 -0.41 -16.51 -9.92
CA ARG A 112 0.60 -16.13 -8.92
C ARG A 112 1.42 -17.34 -8.46
N LYS A 113 0.77 -18.49 -8.22
CA LYS A 113 1.44 -19.73 -7.83
C LYS A 113 2.30 -20.31 -8.95
N VAL A 114 1.84 -20.28 -10.21
CA VAL A 114 2.63 -20.66 -11.39
C VAL A 114 3.89 -19.83 -11.47
N ILE A 115 3.82 -18.50 -11.29
CA ILE A 115 5.00 -17.61 -11.29
C ILE A 115 6.00 -18.00 -10.20
N VAL A 116 5.50 -18.25 -8.98
CA VAL A 116 6.34 -18.65 -7.84
C VAL A 116 7.07 -19.96 -8.14
N LEU A 117 6.33 -20.99 -8.56
CA LEU A 117 6.90 -22.31 -8.87
C LEU A 117 7.87 -22.25 -10.05
N ARG A 118 7.53 -21.47 -11.08
CA ARG A 118 8.42 -21.25 -12.23
C ARG A 118 9.75 -20.66 -11.79
N ARG A 119 9.72 -19.66 -10.89
CA ARG A 119 10.91 -19.02 -10.34
C ARG A 119 11.71 -19.96 -9.44
N MET A 120 11.04 -20.81 -8.64
CA MET A 120 11.71 -21.86 -7.87
C MET A 120 12.48 -22.82 -8.80
N LEU A 121 11.90 -23.18 -9.94
CA LEU A 121 12.52 -24.05 -10.94
C LEU A 121 13.64 -23.38 -11.77
N GLY A 122 14.06 -22.16 -11.41
CA GLY A 122 15.11 -21.41 -12.12
C GLY A 122 14.67 -20.87 -13.49
N MET A 123 13.39 -20.93 -13.83
CA MET A 123 12.87 -20.44 -15.11
C MET A 123 12.47 -18.96 -14.97
N SER A 124 13.32 -18.05 -15.43
CA SER A 124 13.07 -16.60 -15.45
C SER A 124 13.12 -16.08 -16.88
N TYR A 125 12.22 -15.14 -17.19
CA TYR A 125 12.25 -14.39 -18.46
C TYR A 125 12.97 -13.03 -18.29
N GLY A 126 13.60 -12.81 -17.13
CA GLY A 126 14.24 -11.56 -16.75
C GLY A 126 13.26 -10.38 -16.79
N ARG A 127 13.49 -9.44 -17.71
CA ARG A 127 12.63 -8.25 -17.89
C ARG A 127 11.60 -8.42 -19.02
N LEU A 128 11.57 -9.56 -19.71
CA LEU A 128 10.65 -9.78 -20.81
C LEU A 128 9.25 -10.11 -20.25
N GLN A 129 8.28 -9.22 -20.47
CA GLN A 129 6.87 -9.50 -20.25
C GLN A 129 6.21 -9.77 -21.60
N LEU A 130 5.81 -11.02 -21.82
CA LEU A 130 5.05 -11.42 -23.00
C LEU A 130 3.57 -11.34 -22.63
N VAL A 131 2.86 -10.37 -23.20
CA VAL A 131 1.40 -10.36 -23.17
C VAL A 131 0.93 -11.16 -24.37
N LEU A 132 0.47 -12.38 -24.12
CA LEU A 132 -0.11 -13.24 -25.15
C LEU A 132 -1.59 -12.88 -25.39
N PRO A 133 -2.20 -13.34 -26.50
CA PRO A 133 -3.64 -13.21 -26.73
C PRO A 133 -4.45 -13.63 -25.50
N ASN A 134 -5.60 -12.98 -25.29
CA ASN A 134 -6.42 -13.10 -24.06
C ASN A 134 -5.77 -12.54 -22.79
N TRP A 135 -4.79 -11.64 -22.91
CA TRP A 135 -4.12 -10.96 -21.79
C TRP A 135 -3.41 -11.93 -20.83
N ARG A 136 -3.03 -13.11 -21.32
CA ARG A 136 -2.19 -14.05 -20.57
C ARG A 136 -0.80 -13.42 -20.45
N ILE A 137 -0.43 -13.03 -19.22
CA ILE A 137 0.89 -12.47 -18.94
C ILE A 137 1.85 -13.64 -18.70
N GLU A 138 2.66 -13.96 -19.71
CA GLU A 138 3.82 -14.83 -19.56
C GLU A 138 5.08 -13.99 -19.30
N GLY A 139 6.02 -14.53 -18.53
CA GLY A 139 7.28 -13.85 -18.20
C GLY A 139 7.27 -12.92 -16.98
N ALA A 140 6.16 -12.77 -16.26
CA ALA A 140 6.18 -12.04 -14.98
C ALA A 140 6.95 -12.83 -13.91
N ASP A 141 8.05 -12.31 -13.38
CA ASP A 141 8.85 -12.97 -12.32
C ASP A 141 8.42 -12.57 -10.90
N GLU A 142 7.41 -11.71 -10.80
CA GLU A 142 6.84 -11.23 -9.54
C GLU A 142 5.35 -11.56 -9.48
N PRO A 143 4.88 -12.36 -8.50
CA PRO A 143 3.49 -12.82 -8.48
C PRO A 143 2.51 -11.63 -8.34
N PHE A 144 2.84 -10.65 -7.49
CA PHE A 144 1.99 -9.47 -7.27
C PHE A 144 1.97 -8.47 -8.44
N ALA A 145 2.70 -8.73 -9.53
CA ALA A 145 2.51 -7.99 -10.77
C ALA A 145 1.12 -8.27 -11.38
N ILE A 146 0.59 -9.48 -11.19
CA ILE A 146 -0.77 -9.84 -11.58
C ILE A 146 -1.74 -9.35 -10.51
N ARG A 147 -2.56 -8.36 -10.86
CA ARG A 147 -3.60 -7.78 -9.99
C ARG A 147 -4.90 -8.59 -10.08
N LEU A 148 -5.66 -8.65 -8.98
CA LEU A 148 -7.02 -9.20 -9.01
C LEU A 148 -7.93 -8.46 -9.99
N PHE A 149 -7.75 -7.14 -10.10
CA PHE A 149 -8.46 -6.28 -11.03
C PHE A 149 -7.48 -5.38 -11.80
N PRO A 150 -7.12 -5.73 -13.05
CA PRO A 150 -6.14 -4.96 -13.82
C PRO A 150 -6.74 -3.63 -14.34
N GLY A 151 -8.06 -3.53 -14.47
CA GLY A 151 -8.72 -2.28 -14.82
C GLY A 151 -10.07 -2.50 -15.51
N TRP A 152 -10.84 -1.41 -15.62
CA TRP A 152 -12.16 -1.41 -16.26
C TRP A 152 -12.11 -1.63 -17.77
N SER A 153 -11.00 -1.28 -18.43
CA SER A 153 -10.80 -1.46 -19.88
C SER A 153 -10.23 -2.82 -20.26
N THR A 154 -10.35 -3.83 -19.40
CA THR A 154 -9.75 -5.15 -19.60
C THR A 154 -10.82 -6.24 -19.73
N TYR A 155 -10.46 -7.39 -20.30
CA TYR A 155 -11.37 -8.54 -20.42
C TYR A 155 -11.94 -9.01 -19.07
N VAL A 156 -11.21 -8.79 -17.97
CA VAL A 156 -11.66 -9.11 -16.61
C VAL A 156 -12.94 -8.35 -16.25
N ALA A 157 -13.08 -7.11 -16.71
CA ALA A 157 -14.26 -6.30 -16.44
C ALA A 157 -15.47 -6.66 -17.34
N PHE A 158 -15.26 -7.41 -18.42
CA PHE A 158 -16.29 -7.68 -19.41
C PHE A 158 -17.51 -8.42 -18.85
N PRO A 159 -17.38 -9.52 -18.07
CA PRO A 159 -18.53 -10.17 -17.45
C PRO A 159 -19.31 -9.25 -16.52
N CYS A 160 -18.62 -8.33 -15.84
CA CYS A 160 -19.28 -7.32 -15.01
C CYS A 160 -20.20 -6.44 -15.85
N TYR A 161 -19.71 -5.91 -16.98
CA TYR A 161 -20.53 -5.07 -17.84
C TYR A 161 -21.70 -5.82 -18.47
N ALA A 162 -21.49 -7.05 -18.92
CA ALA A 162 -22.54 -7.88 -19.49
C ALA A 162 -23.65 -8.15 -18.47
N ILE A 163 -23.30 -8.68 -17.28
CA ILE A 163 -24.28 -9.04 -16.25
C ILE A 163 -24.96 -7.80 -15.68
N ALA A 164 -24.17 -6.78 -15.33
CA ALA A 164 -24.73 -5.55 -14.77
C ALA A 164 -25.63 -4.84 -15.77
N GLY A 165 -25.24 -4.79 -17.05
CA GLY A 165 -26.03 -4.20 -18.13
C GLY A 165 -27.36 -4.92 -18.30
N ILE A 166 -27.34 -6.24 -18.46
CA ILE A 166 -28.57 -7.05 -18.61
C ILE A 166 -29.48 -6.91 -17.39
N SER A 167 -28.92 -7.06 -16.18
CA SER A 167 -29.68 -6.93 -14.95
C SER A 167 -30.31 -5.54 -14.81
N SER A 168 -29.58 -4.47 -15.16
CA SER A 168 -30.10 -3.10 -15.16
C SER A 168 -31.18 -2.85 -16.21
N VAL A 169 -31.09 -3.48 -17.38
CA VAL A 169 -32.15 -3.39 -18.40
C VAL A 169 -33.43 -4.05 -17.90
N VAL A 170 -33.34 -5.23 -17.27
CA VAL A 170 -34.51 -5.89 -16.67
C VAL A 170 -35.11 -5.03 -15.56
N VAL A 171 -34.28 -4.52 -14.64
CA VAL A 171 -34.74 -3.62 -13.56
C VAL A 171 -35.39 -2.36 -14.13
N PHE A 172 -34.83 -1.77 -15.19
CA PHE A 172 -35.41 -0.61 -15.86
C PHE A 172 -36.83 -0.88 -16.37
N PHE A 173 -37.02 -1.93 -17.18
CA PHE A 173 -38.34 -2.20 -17.78
C PHE A 173 -39.39 -2.57 -16.71
N VAL A 174 -39.03 -3.41 -15.75
CA VAL A 174 -39.98 -3.84 -14.71
C VAL A 174 -40.29 -2.68 -13.75
N SER A 175 -39.31 -1.85 -13.40
CA SER A 175 -39.55 -0.65 -12.58
C SER A 175 -40.36 0.42 -13.32
N ALA A 176 -40.18 0.59 -14.63
CA ALA A 176 -40.99 1.51 -15.42
C ALA A 176 -42.48 1.12 -15.39
N VAL A 177 -42.80 -0.17 -15.56
CA VAL A 177 -44.18 -0.68 -15.48
C VAL A 177 -44.74 -0.52 -14.07
N LEU A 178 -43.96 -0.85 -13.04
CA LEU A 178 -44.38 -0.72 -11.64
C LEU A 178 -44.66 0.76 -11.27
N LEU A 179 -43.77 1.67 -11.68
CA LEU A 179 -43.91 3.09 -11.41
C LEU A 179 -45.10 3.69 -12.17
N ASP A 180 -45.33 3.30 -13.42
CA ASP A 180 -46.50 3.74 -14.17
C ASP A 180 -47.82 3.34 -13.48
N ALA A 181 -47.90 2.09 -12.98
CA ALA A 181 -49.04 1.62 -12.19
C ALA A 181 -49.24 2.44 -10.90
N LEU A 182 -48.17 2.69 -10.14
CA LEU A 182 -48.22 3.44 -8.88
C LEU A 182 -48.57 4.93 -9.08
N VAL A 183 -48.00 5.57 -10.10
CA VAL A 183 -48.24 7.00 -10.37
C VAL A 183 -49.66 7.21 -10.92
N THR A 184 -50.20 6.24 -11.68
CA THR A 184 -51.60 6.23 -12.12
C THR A 184 -52.56 6.12 -10.93
N GLU A 185 -52.28 5.24 -9.96
CA GLU A 185 -53.07 5.17 -8.72
C GLU A 185 -53.01 6.45 -7.88
N ALA A 186 -51.88 7.16 -7.90
CA ALA A 186 -51.68 8.40 -7.14
C ALA A 186 -52.23 9.67 -7.82
N ALA A 187 -52.88 9.56 -8.99
CA ALA A 187 -53.41 10.68 -9.78
C ALA A 187 -52.40 11.81 -10.08
N LEU A 188 -51.10 11.49 -10.11
CA LEU A 188 -50.02 12.38 -10.52
C LEU A 188 -49.91 12.35 -12.06
N ASN A 189 -49.31 13.37 -12.69
CA ASN A 189 -49.03 13.35 -14.13
C ASN A 189 -48.07 12.17 -14.48
N GLY A 190 -48.67 11.02 -14.80
CA GLY A 190 -48.12 9.66 -14.85
C GLY A 190 -46.77 9.52 -15.55
N THR A 191 -46.68 10.07 -16.74
CA THR A 191 -45.59 9.78 -17.67
C THR A 191 -44.34 10.66 -17.46
N LEU A 192 -44.49 11.84 -16.86
CA LEU A 192 -43.37 12.78 -16.71
C LEU A 192 -42.36 12.33 -15.64
N TYR A 193 -42.82 11.61 -14.60
CA TYR A 193 -42.00 11.24 -13.46
C TYR A 193 -41.59 9.77 -13.41
N ALA A 194 -42.40 8.86 -13.97
CA ALA A 194 -42.12 7.41 -13.91
C ALA A 194 -40.85 7.02 -14.68
N LEU A 195 -40.67 7.54 -15.90
CA LEU A 195 -39.55 7.18 -16.77
C LEU A 195 -38.19 7.67 -16.21
N PRO A 196 -38.00 8.96 -15.83
CA PRO A 196 -36.73 9.41 -15.24
C PRO A 196 -36.37 8.68 -13.94
N LEU A 197 -37.37 8.33 -13.13
CA LEU A 197 -37.16 7.57 -11.90
C LEU A 197 -36.72 6.12 -12.21
N ALA A 198 -37.35 5.45 -13.16
CA ALA A 198 -36.92 4.12 -13.62
C ALA A 198 -35.48 4.13 -14.16
N VAL A 199 -35.10 5.14 -14.96
CA VAL A 199 -33.71 5.32 -15.43
C VAL A 199 -32.76 5.50 -14.24
N SER A 200 -33.12 6.32 -13.26
CA SER A 200 -32.29 6.58 -12.08
C SER A 200 -32.09 5.32 -11.24
N VAL A 201 -33.14 4.52 -11.04
CA VAL A 201 -33.08 3.22 -10.34
C VAL A 201 -32.17 2.25 -11.08
N ALA A 202 -32.32 2.12 -12.40
CA ALA A 202 -31.49 1.23 -13.22
C ALA A 202 -30.01 1.64 -13.27
N ALA A 203 -29.73 2.96 -13.36
CA ALA A 203 -28.39 3.50 -13.31
C ALA A 203 -27.73 3.30 -11.93
N GLY A 204 -28.46 3.58 -10.85
CA GLY A 204 -28.02 3.31 -9.48
C GLY A 204 -27.71 1.83 -9.28
N TRP A 205 -28.56 0.94 -9.80
CA TRP A 205 -28.34 -0.50 -9.77
C TRP A 205 -27.10 -0.95 -10.55
N PHE A 206 -26.85 -0.37 -11.73
CA PHE A 206 -25.66 -0.64 -12.53
C PHE A 206 -24.38 -0.23 -11.78
N ILE A 207 -24.38 0.98 -11.20
CA ILE A 207 -23.25 1.50 -10.42
C ILE A 207 -23.01 0.63 -9.18
N TYR A 208 -24.07 0.22 -8.48
CA TYR A 208 -23.97 -0.67 -7.32
C TYR A 208 -23.34 -2.01 -7.69
N GLN A 209 -23.77 -2.62 -8.79
CA GLN A 209 -23.21 -3.87 -9.29
C GLN A 209 -21.73 -3.74 -9.68
N CYS A 210 -21.36 -2.68 -10.40
CA CYS A 210 -19.96 -2.39 -10.71
C CYS A 210 -19.13 -2.20 -9.44
N TRP A 211 -19.64 -1.45 -8.46
CA TRP A 211 -19.00 -1.28 -7.16
C TRP A 211 -18.84 -2.61 -6.42
N LEU A 212 -19.88 -3.45 -6.40
CA LEU A 212 -19.86 -4.75 -5.75
C LEU A 212 -18.83 -5.69 -6.40
N TYR A 213 -18.77 -5.72 -7.73
CA TYR A 213 -17.79 -6.50 -8.48
C TYR A 213 -16.37 -6.02 -8.16
N ARG A 214 -16.13 -4.70 -8.21
CA ARG A 214 -14.84 -4.11 -7.88
C ARG A 214 -14.43 -4.39 -6.44
N LYS A 215 -15.36 -4.26 -5.49
CA LYS A 215 -15.14 -4.57 -4.07
C LYS A 215 -14.80 -6.03 -3.86
N SER A 216 -15.43 -6.93 -4.62
CA SER A 216 -15.14 -8.36 -4.57
C SER A 216 -13.73 -8.67 -5.05
N LEU A 217 -13.14 -7.85 -5.94
CA LEU A 217 -11.78 -8.02 -6.48
C LEU A 217 -10.73 -7.11 -5.82
N LEU A 218 -10.94 -6.69 -4.58
CA LEU A 218 -9.89 -6.02 -3.80
C LEU A 218 -8.89 -7.05 -3.27
N ASP A 219 -7.60 -6.75 -3.42
CA ASP A 219 -6.53 -7.50 -2.75
C ASP A 219 -6.54 -7.22 -1.23
N THR A 220 -5.78 -8.00 -0.45
CA THR A 220 -5.79 -8.03 1.03
C THR A 220 -5.70 -6.66 1.71
N HIS A 221 -4.76 -5.83 1.27
CA HIS A 221 -4.48 -4.49 1.78
C HIS A 221 -5.12 -3.40 0.89
N GLU A 222 -5.70 -3.74 -0.27
CA GLU A 222 -6.33 -2.78 -1.17
C GLU A 222 -7.73 -2.37 -0.66
N ARG A 223 -7.81 -1.46 0.31
CA ARG A 223 -9.09 -0.97 0.83
C ARG A 223 -9.68 0.16 -0.02
N THR A 224 -10.95 0.47 0.20
CA THR A 224 -11.63 1.63 -0.44
C THR A 224 -10.91 2.95 -0.18
N SER A 225 -10.31 3.13 1.01
CA SER A 225 -9.50 4.30 1.34
C SER A 225 -8.26 4.46 0.44
N PHE A 226 -7.63 3.35 0.02
CA PHE A 226 -6.55 3.37 -0.97
C PHE A 226 -7.05 3.80 -2.35
N LEU A 227 -8.24 3.32 -2.75
CA LEU A 227 -8.84 3.73 -4.03
C LEU A 227 -9.11 5.24 -4.07
N VAL A 228 -9.57 5.80 -2.95
CA VAL A 228 -9.75 7.26 -2.79
C VAL A 228 -8.40 7.97 -2.89
N ALA A 229 -7.38 7.52 -2.14
CA ALA A 229 -6.04 8.10 -2.21
C ALA A 229 -5.48 8.07 -3.64
N ARG A 230 -5.67 6.97 -4.38
CA ARG A 230 -5.28 6.82 -5.78
C ARG A 230 -6.07 7.74 -6.71
N GLY A 231 -7.37 7.89 -6.49
CA GLY A 231 -8.21 8.82 -7.25
C GLY A 231 -7.72 10.27 -7.08
N VAL A 232 -7.48 10.68 -5.84
CA VAL A 232 -6.95 12.01 -5.50
C VAL A 232 -5.54 12.22 -6.07
N ALA A 233 -4.65 11.23 -5.97
CA ALA A 233 -3.31 11.32 -6.55
C ALA A 233 -3.34 11.53 -8.07
N ARG A 234 -4.20 10.79 -8.79
CA ARG A 234 -4.43 10.98 -10.23
C ARG A 234 -4.97 12.36 -10.55
N PHE A 235 -5.97 12.83 -9.80
CA PHE A 235 -6.52 14.18 -9.95
C PHE A 235 -5.45 15.27 -9.75
N LEU A 236 -4.60 15.12 -8.73
CA LEU A 236 -3.50 16.05 -8.43
C LEU A 236 -2.27 15.89 -9.36
N ARG A 237 -2.29 14.93 -10.29
CA ARG A 237 -1.16 14.58 -11.17
C ARG A 237 0.12 14.28 -10.39
N LEU A 238 -0.01 13.48 -9.34
CA LEU A 238 1.10 12.97 -8.53
C LEU A 238 1.30 11.48 -8.83
N SER A 239 2.54 11.11 -9.18
CA SER A 239 2.90 9.72 -9.44
C SER A 239 3.07 8.94 -8.13
N ILE A 240 2.31 7.85 -7.99
CA ILE A 240 2.39 6.91 -6.88
C ILE A 240 2.53 5.46 -7.39
N ASP A 241 3.11 4.57 -6.59
CA ASP A 241 3.04 3.12 -6.87
C ASP A 241 1.64 2.62 -6.54
N GLU A 242 0.90 2.16 -7.55
CA GLU A 242 -0.45 1.66 -7.38
C GLU A 242 -0.49 0.19 -6.88
N ARG A 243 0.64 -0.50 -6.83
CA ARG A 243 0.71 -1.93 -6.47
C ARG A 243 0.86 -2.09 -4.96
N ALA A 244 -0.22 -1.78 -4.23
CA ALA A 244 -0.27 -1.83 -2.77
C ALA A 244 0.33 -3.12 -2.17
N GLU A 245 -0.13 -4.28 -2.63
CA GLU A 245 0.36 -5.59 -2.16
C GLU A 245 1.85 -5.78 -2.40
N TYR A 246 2.33 -5.42 -3.59
CA TYR A 246 3.73 -5.60 -3.95
C TYR A 246 4.63 -4.74 -3.04
N VAL A 247 4.26 -3.48 -2.84
CA VAL A 247 5.02 -2.55 -2.01
C VAL A 247 5.05 -3.01 -0.55
N ILE A 248 3.90 -3.44 -0.01
CA ILE A 248 3.81 -3.96 1.37
C ILE A 248 4.59 -5.27 1.52
N TYR A 249 4.52 -6.16 0.54
CA TYR A 249 5.31 -7.40 0.50
C TYR A 249 6.81 -7.11 0.53
N ARG A 250 7.29 -6.16 -0.28
CA ARG A 250 8.70 -5.73 -0.28
C ARG A 250 9.13 -5.13 1.05
N ALA A 251 8.27 -4.31 1.68
CA ALA A 251 8.53 -3.76 3.01
C ALA A 251 8.61 -4.87 4.07
N ASN A 252 7.72 -5.86 4.01
CA ASN A 252 7.79 -7.05 4.87
C ASN A 252 9.09 -7.84 4.66
N LEU A 253 9.51 -8.06 3.42
CA LEU A 253 10.77 -8.75 3.14
C LEU A 253 11.97 -8.00 3.75
N ALA A 254 12.00 -6.68 3.65
CA ALA A 254 13.05 -5.86 4.27
C ALA A 254 13.07 -6.01 5.80
N THR A 255 11.91 -6.08 6.46
CA THR A 255 11.87 -6.35 7.91
C THR A 255 12.27 -7.79 8.27
N HIS A 256 11.94 -8.79 7.44
CA HIS A 256 12.41 -10.15 7.68
C HIS A 256 13.92 -10.26 7.54
N GLU A 257 14.52 -9.50 6.62
CA GLU A 257 15.96 -9.42 6.48
C GLU A 257 16.62 -8.82 7.73
N LEU A 258 16.02 -7.80 8.36
CA LEU A 258 16.49 -7.29 9.65
C LEU A 258 16.49 -8.36 10.73
N HIS A 259 15.43 -9.17 10.79
CA HIS A 259 15.32 -10.24 11.77
C HIS A 259 16.31 -11.36 11.49
N ARG A 260 16.54 -11.71 10.21
CA ARG A 260 17.56 -12.69 9.78
C ARG A 260 18.96 -12.26 10.18
N LEU A 261 19.27 -10.97 10.06
CA LEU A 261 20.54 -10.39 10.47
C LEU A 261 20.69 -10.26 12.00
N GLY A 262 19.60 -10.46 12.76
CA GLY A 262 19.59 -10.34 14.22
C GLY A 262 19.77 -8.91 14.71
N VAL A 263 19.29 -7.91 13.97
CA VAL A 263 19.35 -6.50 14.38
C VAL A 263 18.24 -6.20 15.38
N ASN A 264 18.62 -5.80 16.59
CA ASN A 264 17.71 -5.41 17.65
C ASN A 264 17.20 -3.98 17.44
N LEU A 265 15.93 -3.85 17.07
CA LEU A 265 15.31 -2.56 16.76
C LEU A 265 14.73 -1.84 17.98
N SER A 266 14.77 -2.41 19.19
CA SER A 266 14.06 -1.87 20.37
C SER A 266 14.42 -0.40 20.66
N ARG A 267 15.71 -0.09 20.78
CA ARG A 267 16.22 1.27 21.05
C ARG A 267 15.92 2.23 19.90
N LEU A 268 16.08 1.78 18.65
CA LEU A 268 15.73 2.60 17.48
C LEU A 268 14.24 2.92 17.40
N LYS A 269 13.37 1.94 17.70
CA LYS A 269 11.92 2.13 17.74
C LYS A 269 11.55 3.19 18.78
N SER A 270 12.09 3.06 19.99
CA SER A 270 11.88 4.04 21.08
C SER A 270 12.38 5.43 20.67
N MET A 271 13.61 5.51 20.16
CA MET A 271 14.23 6.77 19.76
C MET A 271 13.48 7.46 18.61
N ALA A 272 13.04 6.70 17.61
CA ALA A 272 12.25 7.22 16.49
C ALA A 272 10.94 7.84 16.99
N VAL A 273 10.20 7.14 17.86
CA VAL A 273 8.96 7.67 18.43
C VAL A 273 9.22 8.94 19.22
N GLN A 274 10.25 8.97 20.08
CA GLN A 274 10.49 10.13 20.93
C GLN A 274 10.95 11.38 20.17
N ILE A 275 11.79 11.21 19.15
CA ILE A 275 12.34 12.33 18.37
C ILE A 275 11.37 12.78 17.27
N GLU A 276 10.87 11.85 16.45
CA GLU A 276 10.08 12.17 15.25
C GLU A 276 8.59 12.36 15.55
N ASP A 277 8.01 11.54 16.43
CA ASP A 277 6.56 11.43 16.55
C ASP A 277 6.10 10.93 17.93
N LYS A 278 6.19 11.78 18.96
CA LYS A 278 5.85 11.41 20.35
C LYS A 278 4.42 10.87 20.53
N GLU A 279 3.51 11.30 19.67
CA GLU A 279 2.10 10.90 19.68
C GLU A 279 1.84 9.71 18.73
N TYR A 280 2.88 9.01 18.26
CA TYR A 280 2.79 7.98 17.21
C TYR A 280 1.70 6.94 17.48
N PHE A 281 1.62 6.43 18.71
CA PHE A 281 0.66 5.41 19.11
C PHE A 281 -0.74 5.96 19.41
N SER A 282 -0.91 7.27 19.57
CA SER A 282 -2.22 7.87 19.89
C SER A 282 -3.02 8.28 18.65
N HIS A 283 -2.39 8.42 17.48
CA HIS A 283 -3.05 8.88 16.26
C HIS A 283 -3.14 7.83 15.14
N GLY A 284 -4.19 7.91 14.31
CA GLY A 284 -4.46 7.00 13.18
C GLY A 284 -3.63 7.22 11.91
N GLY A 285 -2.38 7.67 12.04
CA GLY A 285 -1.43 7.85 10.93
C GLY A 285 -1.16 9.30 10.54
N TRP A 286 -1.97 10.25 11.01
CA TRP A 286 -1.74 11.67 10.85
C TRP A 286 -2.09 12.39 12.16
N SER A 287 -1.39 13.47 12.47
CA SER A 287 -1.62 14.27 13.68
C SER A 287 -2.30 15.59 13.32
N VAL A 288 -3.52 15.80 13.83
CA VAL A 288 -4.25 17.07 13.71
C VAL A 288 -3.44 18.19 14.37
N ARG A 289 -2.91 17.94 15.58
CA ARG A 289 -2.05 18.86 16.32
C ARG A 289 -0.76 19.15 15.57
N GLY A 290 -0.14 18.12 14.98
CA GLY A 290 1.05 18.27 14.13
C GLY A 290 0.78 19.14 12.90
N LEU A 291 -0.36 18.91 12.24
CA LEU A 291 -0.77 19.71 11.08
C LEU A 291 -1.05 21.17 11.45
N ALA A 292 -1.76 21.41 12.57
CA ALA A 292 -2.05 22.76 13.07
C ALA A 292 -0.75 23.50 13.42
N ARG A 293 0.19 22.87 14.14
CA ARG A 293 1.50 23.45 14.47
C ARG A 293 2.32 23.79 13.22
N MET A 294 2.28 22.93 12.21
CA MET A 294 2.93 23.20 10.92
C MET A 294 2.31 24.40 10.22
N ILE A 295 0.98 24.50 10.18
CA ILE A 295 0.29 25.65 9.55
C ILE A 295 0.64 26.95 10.29
N LEU A 296 0.58 26.97 11.63
CA LEU A 296 0.97 28.13 12.44
C LEU A 296 2.43 28.53 12.21
N SER A 297 3.33 27.55 12.08
CA SER A 297 4.73 27.78 11.75
C SER A 297 4.93 28.41 10.37
N ILE A 298 4.16 28.01 9.35
CA ILE A 298 4.21 28.60 8.00
C ILE A 298 3.72 30.06 8.03
N LEU A 299 2.74 30.35 8.89
CA LEU A 299 2.21 31.71 9.11
C LEU A 299 3.11 32.58 10.00
N HIS A 300 4.29 32.09 10.42
CA HIS A 300 5.19 32.77 11.37
C HIS A 300 4.55 33.06 12.74
N LEU A 301 3.49 32.32 13.10
CA LEU A 301 2.76 32.44 14.37
C LEU A 301 3.28 31.49 15.46
N GLY A 302 4.42 30.85 15.23
CA GLY A 302 5.02 29.91 16.17
C GLY A 302 6.40 29.40 15.73
N PRO A 303 7.10 28.63 16.59
CA PRO A 303 8.42 28.09 16.27
C PRO A 303 8.36 27.15 15.06
N ARG A 304 9.46 27.12 14.29
CA ARG A 304 9.59 26.22 13.13
C ARG A 304 9.42 24.77 13.58
N SER A 305 8.38 24.10 13.08
CA SER A 305 8.11 22.69 13.40
C SER A 305 7.64 21.91 12.18
N GLY A 306 8.11 20.67 12.06
CA GLY A 306 7.59 19.71 11.10
C GLY A 306 6.32 19.06 11.63
N GLY A 307 5.26 19.01 10.81
CA GLY A 307 4.00 18.35 11.16
C GLY A 307 3.84 16.96 10.57
N SER A 308 4.94 16.26 10.25
CA SER A 308 4.88 14.94 9.61
C SER A 308 5.00 13.81 10.64
N THR A 309 4.08 12.85 10.58
CA THR A 309 4.11 11.64 11.43
C THR A 309 5.01 10.57 10.83
N ILE A 310 5.46 9.60 11.63
CA ILE A 310 6.25 8.46 11.12
C ILE A 310 5.49 7.72 10.01
N THR A 311 4.18 7.52 10.16
CA THR A 311 3.36 6.87 9.13
C THR A 311 3.34 7.67 7.82
N GLN A 312 3.30 9.00 7.87
CA GLN A 312 3.40 9.84 6.66
C GLN A 312 4.77 9.71 6.00
N GLN A 313 5.84 9.66 6.79
CA GLN A 313 7.20 9.46 6.27
C GLN A 313 7.38 8.07 5.65
N LEU A 314 6.78 7.04 6.25
CA LEU A 314 6.73 5.67 5.73
C LEU A 314 6.05 5.64 4.36
N VAL A 315 4.82 6.14 4.24
CA VAL A 315 4.09 6.09 2.95
C VAL A 315 4.74 6.95 1.88
N ARG A 316 5.35 8.08 2.26
CA ARG A 316 6.15 8.90 1.34
C ARG A 316 7.31 8.11 0.76
N THR A 317 7.98 7.30 1.57
CA THR A 317 9.12 6.47 1.15
C THR A 317 8.68 5.31 0.27
N LEU A 318 7.58 4.65 0.63
CA LEU A 318 7.14 3.42 -0.02
C LEU A 318 6.35 3.66 -1.32
N PHE A 319 5.51 4.70 -1.38
CA PHE A 319 4.51 4.84 -2.43
C PHE A 319 4.69 6.04 -3.35
N ILE A 320 5.43 7.08 -2.95
CA ILE A 320 5.47 8.34 -3.69
C ILE A 320 6.79 8.51 -4.43
N TYR A 321 6.73 8.58 -5.76
CA TYR A 321 7.93 8.79 -6.59
C TYR A 321 8.31 10.28 -6.71
N ASP A 322 7.34 11.14 -7.02
CA ASP A 322 7.57 12.57 -7.22
C ASP A 322 7.60 13.33 -5.89
N GLN A 323 8.81 13.63 -5.43
CA GLN A 323 9.04 14.37 -4.18
C GLN A 323 9.03 15.90 -4.36
N HIS A 324 8.88 16.43 -5.58
CA HIS A 324 9.02 17.88 -5.84
C HIS A 324 7.73 18.68 -5.58
N LYS A 325 6.55 18.05 -5.66
CA LYS A 325 5.24 18.73 -5.51
C LYS A 325 4.74 18.77 -4.07
N LEU A 326 5.43 19.51 -3.19
CA LEU A 326 5.28 19.44 -1.73
C LEU A 326 3.83 19.46 -1.19
N ILE A 327 2.99 20.40 -1.64
CA ILE A 327 1.59 20.53 -1.16
C ILE A 327 0.75 19.33 -1.62
N ARG A 328 0.79 19.01 -2.91
CA ARG A 328 0.03 17.89 -3.49
C ARG A 328 0.46 16.56 -2.88
N ARG A 329 1.77 16.41 -2.70
CA ARG A 329 2.40 15.29 -2.01
C ARG A 329 1.86 15.14 -0.59
N LYS A 330 1.82 16.22 0.19
CA LYS A 330 1.34 16.19 1.58
C LYS A 330 -0.12 15.74 1.70
N ILE A 331 -0.99 16.15 0.78
CA ILE A 331 -2.38 15.68 0.74
C ILE A 331 -2.43 14.16 0.52
N VAL A 332 -1.68 13.66 -0.47
CA VAL A 332 -1.64 12.23 -0.78
C VAL A 332 -0.98 11.42 0.35
N GLU A 333 0.07 11.94 1.00
CA GLU A 333 0.69 11.34 2.19
C GLU A 333 -0.32 11.15 3.32
N ILE A 334 -1.17 12.15 3.61
CA ILE A 334 -2.20 12.04 4.65
C ILE A 334 -3.19 10.92 4.32
N LEU A 335 -3.70 10.87 3.08
CA LEU A 335 -4.66 9.85 2.65
C LEU A 335 -4.06 8.44 2.68
N LEU A 336 -2.81 8.29 2.21
CA LEU A 336 -2.09 7.03 2.27
C LEU A 336 -1.77 6.62 3.71
N ALA A 337 -1.44 7.56 4.60
CA ALA A 337 -1.13 7.26 5.99
C ALA A 337 -2.37 6.78 6.77
N ILE A 338 -3.54 7.35 6.49
CA ILE A 338 -4.83 6.87 7.02
C ILE A 338 -5.10 5.45 6.51
N TRP A 339 -4.88 5.22 5.21
CA TRP A 339 -5.05 3.89 4.63
C TRP A 339 -4.12 2.86 5.27
N VAL A 340 -2.80 3.12 5.30
CA VAL A 340 -1.80 2.21 5.91
C VAL A 340 -2.11 1.91 7.37
N SER A 341 -2.54 2.92 8.13
CA SER A 341 -2.94 2.72 9.54
C SER A 341 -4.15 1.83 9.72
N SER A 342 -4.99 1.68 8.69
CA SER A 342 -6.12 0.77 8.73
C SER A 342 -5.76 -0.69 8.40
N VAL A 343 -4.63 -0.92 7.72
CA VAL A 343 -4.24 -2.25 7.20
C VAL A 343 -2.99 -2.85 7.84
N ILE A 344 -2.12 -2.05 8.47
CA ILE A 344 -0.87 -2.50 9.09
C ILE A 344 -0.82 -1.97 10.54
N SER A 345 -0.43 -2.82 11.51
CA SER A 345 -0.29 -2.40 12.91
C SER A 345 0.82 -1.36 13.11
N LYS A 346 0.75 -0.61 14.21
CA LYS A 346 1.71 0.46 14.51
C LYS A 346 3.13 -0.07 14.70
N GLU A 347 3.27 -1.19 15.40
CA GLU A 347 4.55 -1.85 15.65
C GLU A 347 5.18 -2.25 14.31
N ARG A 348 4.37 -2.83 13.41
CA ARG A 348 4.84 -3.28 12.11
C ARG A 348 5.18 -2.12 11.17
N GLN A 349 4.39 -1.05 11.19
CA GLN A 349 4.70 0.17 10.46
C GLN A 349 6.04 0.76 10.90
N LEU A 350 6.34 0.77 12.19
CA LEU A 350 7.60 1.30 12.71
C LEU A 350 8.81 0.44 12.29
N GLU A 351 8.65 -0.89 12.25
CA GLU A 351 9.68 -1.78 11.70
C GLU A 351 9.89 -1.56 10.20
N MET A 352 8.80 -1.51 9.42
CA MET A 352 8.88 -1.22 7.99
C MET A 352 9.52 0.14 7.72
N TYR A 353 9.23 1.13 8.57
CA TYR A 353 9.84 2.44 8.51
C TYR A 353 11.35 2.36 8.68
N LEU A 354 11.84 1.75 9.77
CA LEU A 354 13.27 1.59 10.00
C LEU A 354 13.96 0.72 8.92
N ALA A 355 13.23 -0.20 8.30
CA ALA A 355 13.73 -1.05 7.24
C ALA A 355 13.83 -0.37 5.87
N ALA A 356 13.02 0.65 5.60
CA ALA A 356 12.88 1.23 4.27
C ALA A 356 13.26 2.71 4.19
N VAL A 357 13.27 3.43 5.31
CA VAL A 357 13.47 4.87 5.32
C VAL A 357 14.81 5.25 4.71
N ARG A 358 14.79 6.34 3.94
CA ARG A 358 15.97 6.84 3.26
C ARG A 358 16.84 7.65 4.24
N PHE A 359 18.06 7.19 4.41
CA PHE A 359 19.17 7.93 5.02
C PHE A 359 19.99 8.64 3.93
N GLU A 360 21.07 9.26 4.36
CA GLU A 360 22.03 9.95 3.51
C GLU A 360 22.65 9.04 2.45
N TYR A 361 23.15 9.64 1.36
CA TYR A 361 23.82 8.93 0.25
C TYR A 361 23.00 7.80 -0.38
N GLY A 362 21.67 7.77 -0.18
CA GLY A 362 20.82 6.71 -0.71
C GLY A 362 20.93 5.40 0.07
N ALA A 363 21.44 5.42 1.30
CA ALA A 363 21.33 4.27 2.21
C ALA A 363 19.85 4.10 2.60
N PHE A 364 19.22 3.03 2.13
CA PHE A 364 17.82 2.70 2.47
C PHE A 364 17.77 1.70 3.61
N GLY A 365 17.11 2.10 4.70
CA GLY A 365 16.96 1.31 5.91
C GLY A 365 18.18 1.33 6.83
N VAL A 366 17.95 0.89 8.06
CA VAL A 366 18.96 0.88 9.12
C VAL A 366 20.18 0.02 8.78
N VAL A 367 20.03 -1.10 8.07
CA VAL A 367 21.19 -1.95 7.72
C VAL A 367 22.18 -1.19 6.84
N ALA A 368 21.66 -0.53 5.80
CA ALA A 368 22.48 0.27 4.90
C ALA A 368 23.08 1.47 5.64
N ALA A 369 22.32 2.10 6.53
CA ALA A 369 22.79 3.20 7.36
C ALA A 369 23.93 2.77 8.30
N CYS A 370 23.82 1.64 8.99
CA CYS A 370 24.88 1.11 9.85
C CYS A 370 26.15 0.82 9.06
N LYS A 371 26.04 0.18 7.89
CA LYS A 371 27.20 -0.04 7.01
C LYS A 371 27.84 1.28 6.57
N TYR A 372 27.01 2.28 6.25
CA TYR A 372 27.48 3.59 5.80
C TYR A 372 28.21 4.36 6.91
N PHE A 373 27.56 4.54 8.07
CA PHE A 373 28.12 5.33 9.17
C PHE A 373 29.15 4.55 9.99
N PHE A 374 28.84 3.31 10.37
CA PHE A 374 29.66 2.51 11.29
C PHE A 374 30.60 1.52 10.59
N GLY A 375 30.47 1.34 9.28
CA GLY A 375 31.32 0.42 8.50
C GLY A 375 30.86 -1.04 8.52
N ASP A 376 29.99 -1.43 9.45
CA ASP A 376 29.44 -2.79 9.56
C ASP A 376 28.02 -2.80 10.12
N ILE A 377 27.34 -3.95 10.03
CA ILE A 377 26.02 -4.18 10.61
C ILE A 377 26.16 -4.35 12.12
N LYS A 378 25.50 -3.47 12.89
CA LYS A 378 25.39 -3.62 14.35
C LYS A 378 24.13 -4.38 14.72
N LYS A 379 24.30 -5.49 15.45
CA LYS A 379 23.18 -6.28 16.00
C LYS A 379 22.54 -5.57 17.18
N GLU A 380 23.35 -5.10 18.11
CA GLU A 380 22.92 -4.28 19.24
C GLU A 380 23.34 -2.84 18.99
N ILE A 381 22.38 -1.93 19.06
CA ILE A 381 22.58 -0.49 18.79
C ILE A 381 22.51 0.25 20.12
N SER A 382 23.50 1.07 20.45
CA SER A 382 23.51 1.88 21.68
C SER A 382 22.46 3.00 21.64
N ASN A 383 22.09 3.59 22.78
CA ASN A 383 21.23 4.78 22.81
C ASN A 383 21.86 5.94 22.01
N PRO A 384 23.18 6.22 22.14
CA PRO A 384 23.91 7.18 21.33
C PRO A 384 23.83 6.91 19.82
N GLU A 385 24.05 5.67 19.41
CA GLU A 385 23.97 5.27 18.00
C GLU A 385 22.55 5.37 17.45
N ALA A 386 21.54 4.98 18.25
CA ALA A 386 20.15 5.11 17.88
C ALA A 386 19.78 6.59 17.71
N PHE A 387 20.19 7.46 18.64
CA PHE A 387 19.98 8.90 18.53
C PHE A 387 20.64 9.44 17.26
N PHE A 388 21.90 9.11 17.04
CA PHE A 388 22.66 9.54 15.86
C PHE A 388 21.92 9.14 14.58
N LEU A 389 21.55 7.87 14.41
CA LEU A 389 20.84 7.40 13.21
C LEU A 389 19.50 8.13 13.02
N ILE A 390 18.69 8.27 14.06
CA ILE A 390 17.38 8.93 13.97
C ILE A 390 17.52 10.44 13.69
N GLU A 391 18.52 11.13 14.25
CA GLU A 391 18.79 12.53 13.90
C GLU A 391 19.18 12.67 12.42
N ARG A 392 20.09 11.80 11.93
CA ARG A 392 20.52 11.80 10.53
C ARG A 392 19.36 11.54 9.56
N LEU A 393 18.35 10.80 10.01
CA LEU A 393 17.11 10.61 9.26
C LEU A 393 16.34 11.93 9.11
N SER A 394 16.21 12.72 10.18
CA SER A 394 15.59 14.05 10.13
C SER A 394 16.42 15.04 9.30
N ASN A 395 17.70 14.76 9.08
CA ASN A 395 18.67 15.61 8.39
C ASN A 395 19.41 14.83 7.28
N VAL A 396 18.71 14.50 6.20
CA VAL A 396 19.24 13.76 5.02
C VAL A 396 20.32 14.54 4.22
N ARG A 397 20.84 15.65 4.76
CA ARG A 397 21.88 16.47 4.15
C ARG A 397 23.23 16.12 4.75
N SER A 398 24.25 15.99 3.90
CA SER A 398 25.63 15.65 4.30
C SER A 398 26.21 16.57 5.37
N ARG A 399 25.69 17.81 5.49
CA ARG A 399 26.16 18.82 6.42
C ARG A 399 25.63 18.62 7.84
N LEU A 400 26.52 18.78 8.83
CA LEU A 400 26.16 18.87 10.23
C LEU A 400 25.36 20.14 10.51
N LEU A 401 24.23 20.00 11.21
CA LEU A 401 23.40 21.14 11.65
C LEU A 401 23.46 21.21 13.17
N GLY A 402 24.55 21.77 13.71
CA GLY A 402 24.84 21.84 15.14
C GLY A 402 23.66 22.36 15.99
N PRO A 403 23.06 23.52 15.65
CA PRO A 403 21.91 24.05 16.39
C PRO A 403 20.71 23.10 16.45
N LYS A 404 20.44 22.37 15.36
CA LYS A 404 19.31 21.42 15.29
C LYS A 404 19.60 20.16 16.08
N VAL A 405 20.82 19.61 15.96
CA VAL A 405 21.27 18.45 16.73
C VAL A 405 21.21 18.78 18.22
N LEU A 406 21.74 19.94 18.63
CA LEU A 406 21.73 20.39 20.02
C LEU A 406 20.31 20.59 20.56
N GLN A 407 19.41 21.16 19.78
CA GLN A 407 17.99 21.27 20.15
C GLN A 407 17.36 19.90 20.39
N THR A 408 17.68 18.92 19.54
CA THR A 408 17.15 17.56 19.62
C THR A 408 17.72 16.81 20.82
N LEU A 409 19.03 16.96 21.08
CA LEU A 409 19.72 16.43 22.26
C LEU A 409 19.09 16.95 23.55
N ARG A 410 19.00 18.28 23.71
CA ARG A 410 18.41 18.90 24.91
C ARG A 410 16.99 18.41 25.17
N ARG A 411 16.21 18.23 24.11
CA ARG A 411 14.85 17.68 24.20
C ARG A 411 14.86 16.22 24.67
N ALA A 412 15.68 15.37 24.06
CA ALA A 412 15.78 13.95 24.41
C ALA A 412 16.25 13.75 25.86
N VAL A 413 17.17 14.58 26.35
CA VAL A 413 17.63 14.60 27.75
C VAL A 413 16.51 15.06 28.68
N SER A 414 15.83 16.16 28.35
CA SER A 414 14.69 16.66 29.14
C SER A 414 13.53 15.66 29.23
N ASP A 415 13.37 14.82 28.22
CA ASP A 415 12.36 13.76 28.18
C ASP A 415 12.80 12.47 28.90
N GLY A 416 14.03 12.44 29.45
CA GLY A 416 14.60 11.28 30.13
C GLY A 416 14.96 10.11 29.20
N VAL A 417 15.10 10.36 27.89
CA VAL A 417 15.42 9.33 26.89
C VAL A 417 16.93 9.08 26.80
N LEU A 418 17.72 10.13 27.04
CA LEU A 418 19.19 10.08 27.05
C LEU A 418 19.72 10.54 28.41
N SER A 419 20.77 9.87 28.86
CA SER A 419 21.59 10.26 30.01
C SER A 419 22.68 11.26 29.62
N GLU A 420 23.34 11.89 30.60
CA GLU A 420 24.49 12.76 30.30
C GLU A 420 25.69 11.99 29.73
N GLU A 421 25.86 10.72 30.12
CA GLU A 421 26.88 9.83 29.58
C GLU A 421 26.64 9.56 28.08
N ASP A 422 25.38 9.38 27.68
CA ASP A 422 25.01 9.19 26.28
C ASP A 422 25.41 10.40 25.41
N ILE A 423 25.36 11.62 25.95
CA ILE A 423 25.71 12.84 25.21
C ILE A 423 27.20 12.83 24.83
N VAL A 424 28.06 12.41 25.76
CA VAL A 424 29.51 12.32 25.52
C VAL A 424 29.80 11.37 24.35
N GLU A 425 29.17 10.20 24.34
CA GLU A 425 29.31 9.23 23.25
C GLU A 425 28.72 9.77 21.93
N ILE A 426 27.59 10.48 21.95
CA ILE A 426 27.00 11.09 20.74
C ILE A 426 27.93 12.15 20.13
N VAL A 427 28.51 13.03 20.96
CA VAL A 427 29.45 14.05 20.48
C VAL A 427 30.69 13.39 19.88
N ASP A 428 31.21 12.33 20.50
CA ASP A 428 32.34 11.59 19.94
C ASP A 428 31.98 10.88 18.62
N LEU A 429 30.77 10.31 18.50
CA LEU A 429 30.29 9.77 17.23
C LEU A 429 30.30 10.83 16.12
N TYR A 430 29.76 12.03 16.37
CA TYR A 430 29.80 13.12 15.38
C TYR A 430 31.24 13.51 15.03
N ARG A 431 32.13 13.63 16.03
CA ARG A 431 33.56 13.91 15.84
C ARG A 431 34.21 12.87 14.92
N GLN A 432 33.96 11.59 15.14
CA GLN A 432 34.47 10.50 14.31
C GLN A 432 33.93 10.58 12.87
N MET A 433 32.65 10.90 12.68
CA MET A 433 32.03 10.99 11.34
C MET A 433 32.52 12.20 10.54
N VAL A 434 32.73 13.34 11.19
CA VAL A 434 33.33 14.54 10.57
C VAL A 434 34.80 14.24 10.19
N LYS A 435 35.57 13.63 11.09
CA LYS A 435 36.97 13.23 10.82
C LYS A 435 37.09 12.27 9.64
N ARG A 436 36.15 11.32 9.50
CA ARG A 436 36.06 10.39 8.36
C ARG A 436 35.48 11.02 7.08
N LYS A 437 35.10 12.30 7.11
CA LYS A 437 34.43 13.03 6.01
C LYS A 437 33.11 12.38 5.56
N VAL A 438 32.48 11.60 6.43
CA VAL A 438 31.15 11.03 6.21
C VAL A 438 30.08 12.12 6.37
N ILE A 439 30.30 13.02 7.34
CA ILE A 439 29.53 14.25 7.58
C ILE A 439 30.43 15.45 7.27
N GLN A 440 29.87 16.46 6.63
CA GLN A 440 30.55 17.70 6.28
C GLN A 440 30.32 18.76 7.37
N ASP A 441 31.40 19.37 7.82
CA ASP A 441 31.40 20.59 8.64
C ASP A 441 32.51 21.51 8.12
N ASP A 442 32.20 22.28 7.08
CA ASP A 442 33.20 23.02 6.29
C ASP A 442 34.00 24.03 7.12
N SER A 443 33.45 24.50 8.25
CA SER A 443 34.06 25.48 9.16
C SER A 443 34.47 24.90 10.52
N ASN A 444 34.25 23.60 10.78
CA ASN A 444 34.32 22.96 12.11
C ASN A 444 33.49 23.65 13.22
N SER A 445 32.71 24.68 12.87
CA SER A 445 31.98 25.50 13.83
C SER A 445 30.77 24.78 14.40
N GLU A 446 30.19 23.86 13.63
CA GLU A 446 29.00 23.11 14.04
C GLU A 446 29.37 22.04 15.08
N LEU A 447 30.50 21.36 14.90
CA LEU A 447 31.04 20.39 15.85
C LEU A 447 31.53 21.08 17.13
N SER A 448 32.28 22.18 17.03
CA SER A 448 32.71 22.96 18.20
C SER A 448 31.52 23.40 19.06
N MET A 449 30.41 23.81 18.43
CA MET A 449 29.20 24.17 19.17
C MET A 449 28.62 23.02 20.00
N LEU A 450 28.69 21.78 19.50
CA LEU A 450 28.25 20.60 20.24
C LEU A 450 29.18 20.30 21.42
N GLU A 451 30.49 20.44 21.21
CA GLU A 451 31.52 20.22 22.24
C GLU A 451 31.49 21.28 23.35
N GLU A 452 31.27 22.55 23.01
CA GLU A 452 31.15 23.66 23.96
C GLU A 452 29.87 23.57 24.80
N ALA A 453 28.78 23.08 24.19
CA ALA A 453 27.51 22.93 24.91
C ALA A 453 27.56 21.85 25.99
N TRP A 454 28.53 20.93 25.95
CA TRP A 454 28.72 19.88 26.95
C TRP A 454 30.22 19.67 27.26
N PRO A 455 30.81 20.47 28.17
CA PRO A 455 32.27 20.50 28.38
C PRO A 455 32.88 19.15 28.80
N THR A 456 32.11 18.28 29.44
CA THR A 456 32.53 16.91 29.81
C THR A 456 32.76 15.99 28.60
N ALA A 457 32.28 16.38 27.41
CA ALA A 457 32.50 15.67 26.15
C ALA A 457 33.75 16.13 25.38
N GLN A 458 34.47 17.14 25.90
CA GLN A 458 35.77 17.52 25.35
C GLN A 458 36.79 16.41 25.65
N PRO A 459 37.71 16.10 24.71
CA PRO A 459 38.76 15.14 24.99
C PRO A 459 39.54 15.64 26.20
N SER A 460 39.86 14.73 27.13
CA SER A 460 40.87 15.03 28.13
C SER A 460 42.14 15.44 27.37
N HIS A 461 42.49 16.73 27.45
CA HIS A 461 43.81 17.17 27.05
C HIS A 461 44.80 16.20 27.71
N PRO A 462 45.80 15.65 27.00
CA PRO A 462 46.90 15.01 27.69
C PRO A 462 47.45 16.08 28.63
N ALA A 463 47.23 15.86 29.92
CA ALA A 463 47.68 16.74 30.98
C ALA A 463 49.13 17.11 30.71
N ASP A 464 49.45 18.39 30.86
CA ASP A 464 50.79 18.95 30.85
C ASP A 464 51.81 17.93 31.37
N ALA A 465 52.43 17.21 30.44
CA ALA A 465 53.67 16.50 30.70
C ALA A 465 54.68 17.62 30.92
N LYS A 466 54.82 18.02 32.20
CA LYS A 466 55.93 18.80 32.70
C LYS A 466 57.19 18.28 32.00
N LYS A 467 57.74 19.10 31.09
CA LYS A 467 59.10 18.88 30.60
C LYS A 467 59.99 18.68 31.83
N PRO A 468 60.74 17.58 31.94
CA PRO A 468 61.77 17.52 32.95
C PRO A 468 62.75 18.65 32.63
N ARG A 469 63.00 19.52 33.61
CA ARG A 469 64.16 20.40 33.56
C ARG A 469 65.39 19.50 33.58
N GLY A 470 66.08 19.46 32.45
CA GLY A 470 67.43 18.92 32.28
C GLY A 470 68.23 19.95 31.53
#